data_AF-A0A7S3J0J6-F1
#
_entry.id   AF-A0A7S3J0J6-F1
#
_cell.length_a   1.000
_cell.length_b   1.000
_cell.length_c   1.000
_cell.angle_alpha   90.00
_cell.angle_beta   90.00
_cell.angle_gamma   90.00
#
_symmetry.space_group_name_H-M   'P 1'
#
loop_
_entity.id
_entity.type
_entity.pdbx_description
1 polymer ?
#
loop_
_entity_poly.entity_id
_entity_poly.type
_entity_poly.pdbx_seq_one_letter_code
_entity_poly.pdbx_strand_id
1 'polypeptide(L)'
;MFELKTGVIGLLSLCLLLSAVTSTKVVIINDLHIDPYFDPVEVVQNDCRGPNPLKLLNLTDVDFAPYGRFGCDVPSNLISMLMKKIREFRGVPDVILASGDYAAHDIAAKRGVAQPHYELLTSIITQAFDQ
;
A
#
# COMPACT_ATOMS: atom_id res chain seq x y z
N MET A 1 18.42 -9.49 -58.40
CA MET A 1 17.20 -10.23 -58.01
C MET A 1 17.58 -11.08 -56.81
N PHE A 2 17.32 -10.59 -55.60
CA PHE A 2 17.74 -11.25 -54.36
C PHE A 2 16.59 -12.12 -53.85
N GLU A 3 16.78 -13.44 -53.86
CA GLU A 3 15.91 -14.38 -53.16
C GLU A 3 16.11 -14.22 -51.64
N LEU A 4 15.31 -13.35 -51.03
CA LEU A 4 15.24 -13.25 -49.57
C LEU A 4 14.51 -14.51 -49.06
N LYS A 5 15.31 -15.47 -48.59
CA LYS A 5 14.88 -16.78 -48.10
C LYS A 5 13.78 -16.65 -47.03
N THR A 6 12.62 -17.23 -47.31
CA THR A 6 11.45 -17.39 -46.43
C THR A 6 11.77 -17.86 -45.00
N GLY A 7 12.90 -18.54 -44.79
CA GLY A 7 13.35 -18.96 -43.46
C GLY A 7 13.74 -17.83 -42.51
N VAL A 8 14.22 -16.68 -43.01
CA VAL A 8 14.66 -15.55 -42.15
C VAL A 8 13.46 -14.79 -41.57
N ILE A 9 12.37 -14.69 -42.34
CA ILE A 9 11.13 -14.01 -41.94
C ILE A 9 10.40 -14.80 -40.83
N GLY A 10 10.41 -16.13 -40.92
CA GLY A 10 9.83 -17.01 -39.90
C GLY A 10 10.56 -16.91 -38.55
N LEU A 11 11.89 -16.83 -38.57
CA LEU A 11 12.71 -16.75 -37.35
C LEU A 11 12.53 -15.39 -36.64
N LEU A 12 12.46 -14.29 -37.39
CA LEU A 12 12.20 -12.95 -36.82
C LEU A 12 10.81 -12.86 -36.16
N SER A 13 9.80 -13.46 -36.79
CA SER A 13 8.43 -13.46 -36.26
C SER A 13 8.32 -14.27 -34.96
N LEU A 14 9.06 -15.37 -34.84
CA LEU A 14 9.08 -16.18 -33.62
C LEU A 14 9.80 -15.47 -32.45
N CYS A 15 10.91 -14.77 -32.72
CA CYS A 15 11.58 -13.96 -31.70
C CYS A 15 10.73 -12.77 -31.23
N LEU A 16 9.97 -12.13 -32.12
CA LEU A 16 9.02 -11.06 -31.76
C LEU A 16 7.88 -11.58 -30.85
N LEU A 17 7.39 -12.79 -31.09
CA LEU A 17 6.34 -13.42 -30.26
C LEU A 17 6.86 -13.82 -28.87
N LEU A 18 8.11 -14.29 -28.77
CA LEU A 18 8.73 -14.66 -27.50
C LEU A 18 9.18 -13.46 -26.65
N SER A 19 9.33 -12.28 -27.27
CA SER A 19 9.70 -11.03 -26.58
C SER A 19 8.53 -10.38 -25.84
N ALA A 20 7.29 -10.86 -26.04
CA ALA A 20 6.08 -10.28 -25.49
C ALA A 20 5.58 -10.98 -24.21
N VAL A 21 6.43 -11.73 -23.50
CA VAL A 21 6.07 -12.26 -22.18
C VAL A 21 6.10 -11.12 -21.17
N THR A 22 4.99 -10.39 -21.08
CA THR A 22 4.78 -9.40 -20.03
C THR A 22 4.54 -10.16 -18.72
N SER A 23 5.42 -9.94 -17.74
CA SER A 23 5.22 -10.48 -16.40
C SER A 23 4.07 -9.75 -15.72
N THR A 24 3.03 -10.47 -15.32
CA THR A 24 1.91 -9.93 -14.54
C THR A 24 2.38 -9.52 -13.15
N LYS A 25 2.07 -8.30 -12.76
CA LYS A 25 2.40 -7.71 -11.46
C LYS A 25 1.15 -7.68 -10.59
N VAL A 26 1.17 -8.50 -9.55
CA VAL A 26 0.09 -8.56 -8.55
C VAL A 26 0.60 -7.98 -7.25
N VAL A 27 -0.16 -7.05 -6.68
CA VAL A 27 0.06 -6.54 -5.32
C VAL A 27 -1.03 -7.11 -4.43
N ILE A 28 -0.65 -7.65 -3.28
CA ILE A 28 -1.58 -8.15 -2.27
C ILE A 28 -1.43 -7.27 -1.03
N ILE A 29 -2.53 -6.67 -0.59
CA ILE A 29 -2.61 -5.87 0.62
C ILE A 29 -3.69 -6.44 1.54
N ASN A 30 -3.36 -6.51 2.82
CA ASN A 30 -4.25 -7.01 3.86
C ASN A 30 -3.93 -6.28 5.16
N ASP A 31 -4.91 -6.22 6.07
CA ASP A 31 -4.67 -5.89 7.47
C ASP A 31 -4.03 -4.51 7.66
N LEU A 32 -4.49 -3.54 6.84
CA LEU A 32 -3.86 -2.22 6.82
C LEU A 32 -4.22 -1.39 8.03
N HIS A 33 -5.37 -1.63 8.67
CA HIS A 33 -5.87 -0.87 9.82
C HIS A 33 -5.50 0.62 9.75
N ILE A 34 -6.09 1.33 8.81
CA ILE A 34 -5.73 2.73 8.55
C ILE A 34 -6.25 3.59 9.70
N ASP A 35 -5.39 4.36 10.34
CA ASP A 35 -5.80 5.42 11.25
C ASP A 35 -5.72 6.79 10.54
N PRO A 36 -6.86 7.36 10.11
CA PRO A 36 -6.90 8.67 9.47
C PRO A 36 -6.62 9.84 10.41
N TYR A 37 -6.59 9.63 11.74
CA TYR A 37 -6.27 10.68 12.70
C TYR A 37 -5.08 10.34 13.60
N PHE A 38 -4.16 9.52 13.10
CA PHE A 38 -2.86 9.34 13.74
C PHE A 38 -2.14 10.70 13.89
N ASP A 39 -1.70 11.03 15.10
CA ASP A 39 -0.89 12.23 15.38
C ASP A 39 0.60 11.85 15.56
N PRO A 40 1.50 12.35 14.69
CA PRO A 40 2.92 12.03 14.78
C PRO A 40 3.65 12.71 15.96
N VAL A 41 3.03 13.68 16.64
CA VAL A 41 3.61 14.48 17.73
C VAL A 41 3.02 14.11 19.10
N GLU A 42 2.17 13.09 19.16
CA GLU A 42 1.46 12.80 20.41
C GLU A 42 2.34 12.16 21.49
N VAL A 43 2.02 12.46 22.75
CA VAL A 43 2.73 11.97 23.94
C VAL A 43 2.50 10.46 24.08
N VAL A 44 3.60 9.71 24.17
CA VAL A 44 3.64 8.23 24.15
C VAL A 44 2.76 7.56 25.21
N GLN A 45 2.42 8.27 26.30
CA GLN A 45 1.60 7.73 27.38
C GLN A 45 0.11 7.55 27.04
N ASN A 46 -0.42 8.24 26.02
CA ASN A 46 -1.87 8.30 25.82
C ASN A 46 -2.42 7.79 24.49
N ASP A 47 -1.62 7.47 23.47
CA ASP A 47 -2.24 7.21 22.17
C ASP A 47 -1.77 5.98 21.41
N CYS A 48 -2.76 5.13 21.09
CA CYS A 48 -3.29 4.96 19.73
C CYS A 48 -4.77 4.49 19.80
N ARG A 49 -5.57 5.24 20.57
CA ARG A 49 -7.03 5.16 20.85
C ARG A 49 -7.60 4.08 21.77
N GLY A 50 -6.76 3.22 22.33
CA GLY A 50 -7.15 2.23 23.33
C GLY A 50 -6.19 2.23 24.54
N PRO A 51 -6.45 1.44 25.59
CA PRO A 51 -5.48 1.24 26.67
C PRO A 51 -4.20 0.63 26.10
N ASN A 52 -3.20 1.48 25.85
CA ASN A 52 -1.98 1.12 25.17
C ASN A 52 -1.20 0.08 26.02
N PRO A 53 -0.88 -1.13 25.50
CA PRO A 53 -0.05 -2.10 26.20
C PRO A 53 1.37 -1.56 26.50
N LEU A 54 1.79 -0.49 25.82
CA LEU A 54 3.05 0.22 26.07
C LEU A 54 3.02 1.21 27.24
N LYS A 55 1.92 1.31 28.01
CA LYS A 55 1.91 2.03 29.29
C LYS A 55 3.02 1.58 30.26
N LEU A 56 3.63 0.43 29.98
CA LEU A 56 4.76 -0.15 30.70
C LEU A 56 6.09 0.61 30.51
N LEU A 57 6.25 1.45 29.49
CA LEU A 57 7.56 2.06 29.19
C LEU A 57 7.76 3.47 29.77
N ASN A 58 6.74 4.08 30.37
CA ASN A 58 6.80 5.39 31.04
C ASN A 58 7.54 6.48 30.22
N LEU A 59 7.33 6.47 28.91
CA LEU A 59 7.97 7.41 27.98
C LEU A 59 7.25 8.76 28.07
N THR A 60 7.90 9.74 28.68
CA THR A 60 7.38 11.12 28.83
C THR A 60 7.76 12.03 27.67
N ASP A 61 8.61 11.55 26.76
CA ASP A 61 9.16 12.35 25.68
C ASP A 61 8.25 12.29 24.45
N VAL A 62 7.99 13.47 23.87
CA VAL A 62 7.38 13.61 22.55
C VAL A 62 8.41 13.18 21.51
N ASP A 63 8.29 11.96 21.00
CA ASP A 63 9.17 11.45 19.95
C ASP A 63 8.49 11.55 18.60
N PHE A 64 8.86 12.49 17.72
CA PHE A 64 8.18 12.66 16.43
C PHE A 64 8.25 11.39 15.56
N ALA A 65 7.09 10.77 15.29
CA ALA A 65 7.00 9.49 14.58
C ALA A 65 6.04 9.57 13.38
N PRO A 66 6.47 10.16 12.26
CA PRO A 66 5.59 10.42 11.12
C PRO A 66 5.04 9.15 10.48
N TYR A 67 5.72 8.01 10.61
CA TYR A 67 5.35 6.77 9.93
C TYR A 67 4.74 5.72 10.85
N GLY A 68 4.24 6.14 12.01
CA GLY A 68 3.59 5.23 12.96
C GLY A 68 4.46 4.91 14.17
N ARG A 69 3.84 4.23 15.14
CA ARG A 69 4.48 3.70 16.34
C ARG A 69 4.03 2.26 16.56
N PHE A 70 4.79 1.52 17.36
CA PHE A 70 4.35 0.19 17.78
C PHE A 70 3.11 0.30 18.69
N GLY A 71 2.18 -0.64 18.55
CA GLY A 71 0.91 -0.62 19.28
C GLY A 71 -0.15 0.33 18.71
N CYS A 72 0.10 0.87 17.52
CA CYS A 72 -0.80 1.76 16.80
C CYS A 72 -1.25 1.16 15.48
N ASP A 73 -2.43 1.59 15.06
CA ASP A 73 -2.90 1.43 13.69
C ASP A 73 -2.10 2.31 12.71
N VAL A 74 -2.16 1.98 11.43
CA VAL A 74 -1.24 2.48 10.40
C VAL A 74 -1.64 3.89 9.95
N PRO A 75 -0.75 4.89 9.99
CA PRO A 75 -1.09 6.20 9.48
C PRO A 75 -1.21 6.20 7.95
N SER A 76 -2.15 6.98 7.44
CA SER A 76 -2.44 7.10 6.00
C SER A 76 -1.22 7.47 5.14
N ASN A 77 -0.27 8.23 5.70
CA ASN A 77 0.95 8.62 5.00
C ASN A 77 1.94 7.46 4.82
N LEU A 78 1.99 6.48 5.73
CA LEU A 78 2.81 5.27 5.59
C LEU A 78 2.27 4.41 4.43
N ILE A 79 0.95 4.29 4.31
CA ILE A 79 0.31 3.58 3.19
C ILE A 79 0.57 4.30 1.87
N SER A 80 0.46 5.63 1.86
CA SER A 80 0.78 6.45 0.69
C SER A 80 2.24 6.27 0.26
N MET A 81 3.17 6.26 1.22
CA MET A 81 4.58 5.98 0.96
C MET A 81 4.78 4.55 0.43
N LEU A 82 4.10 3.55 0.99
CA LEU A 82 4.16 2.17 0.52
C LEU A 82 3.72 2.07 -0.95
N MET A 83 2.56 2.63 -1.32
CA MET A 83 2.07 2.59 -2.69
C MET A 83 3.02 3.31 -3.66
N LYS A 84 3.55 4.46 -3.24
CA LYS A 84 4.59 5.17 -4.01
C LYS A 84 5.84 4.31 -4.22
N LYS A 85 6.33 3.63 -3.18
CA LYS A 85 7.50 2.74 -3.29
C LYS A 85 7.23 1.52 -4.17
N ILE A 86 6.03 0.95 -4.12
CA ILE A 86 5.64 -0.12 -5.05
C ILE A 86 5.74 0.37 -6.49
N ARG A 87 5.18 1.56 -6.79
CA ARG A 87 5.30 2.16 -8.12
C ARG A 87 6.75 2.41 -8.53
N GLU A 88 7.56 2.99 -7.65
CA GLU A 88 8.97 3.30 -7.94
C GLU A 88 9.79 2.03 -8.24
N PHE A 89 9.63 0.96 -7.47
CA PHE A 89 10.47 -0.23 -7.58
C PHE A 89 9.93 -1.30 -8.53
N ARG A 90 8.61 -1.38 -8.68
CA ARG A 90 7.93 -2.45 -9.44
C ARG A 90 7.10 -1.91 -10.60
N GLY A 91 6.88 -0.60 -10.69
CA GLY A 91 5.97 0.01 -11.66
C GLY A 91 4.51 -0.13 -11.24
N VAL A 92 3.60 0.17 -12.18
CA VAL A 92 2.16 0.03 -11.97
C VAL A 92 1.80 -1.46 -11.95
N PRO A 93 1.10 -1.96 -10.91
CA PRO A 93 0.60 -3.34 -10.89
C PRO A 93 -0.57 -3.51 -11.86
N ASP A 94 -0.73 -4.71 -12.41
CA ASP A 94 -1.89 -5.05 -13.24
C ASP A 94 -3.13 -5.30 -12.37
N VAL A 95 -2.92 -5.84 -11.17
CA VAL A 95 -3.98 -6.19 -10.23
C VAL A 95 -3.54 -5.86 -8.81
N ILE A 96 -4.45 -5.26 -8.04
CA ILE A 96 -4.31 -5.08 -6.59
C ILE A 96 -5.39 -5.93 -5.92
N LEU A 97 -4.97 -6.92 -5.14
CA LEU A 97 -5.85 -7.75 -4.33
C LEU A 97 -5.86 -7.19 -2.91
N ALA A 98 -7.05 -6.79 -2.45
CA ALA A 98 -7.24 -6.18 -1.15
C ALA A 98 -8.26 -7.00 -0.36
N SER A 99 -7.84 -7.64 0.73
CA SER A 99 -8.65 -8.67 1.43
C SER A 99 -9.41 -8.20 2.68
N GLY A 100 -9.39 -6.90 2.98
CA GLY A 100 -10.15 -6.30 4.07
C GLY A 100 -9.30 -5.87 5.27
N ASP A 101 -10.01 -5.61 6.37
CA ASP A 101 -9.49 -5.09 7.64
C ASP A 101 -8.72 -3.76 7.54
N TYR A 102 -9.42 -2.74 7.03
CA TYR A 102 -8.84 -1.41 6.82
C TYR A 102 -9.21 -0.41 7.91
N ALA A 103 -10.19 -0.72 8.75
CA ALA A 103 -10.59 0.18 9.81
C ALA A 103 -9.64 0.04 11.00
N ALA A 104 -9.22 1.17 11.58
CA ALA A 104 -8.53 1.16 12.86
C ALA A 104 -9.37 0.48 13.95
N HIS A 105 -8.73 -0.27 14.85
CA HIS A 105 -9.34 -1.14 15.85
C HIS A 105 -10.36 -0.41 16.74
N ASP A 106 -10.04 0.79 17.24
CA ASP A 106 -10.95 1.58 18.11
C ASP A 106 -12.04 2.34 17.35
N ILE A 107 -11.91 2.43 16.02
CA ILE A 107 -12.87 3.10 15.15
C ILE A 107 -13.87 2.09 14.57
N ALA A 108 -13.43 0.87 14.28
CA ALA A 108 -14.23 -0.23 13.77
C ALA A 108 -15.40 -0.60 14.70
N ALA A 109 -15.23 -0.41 16.02
CA ALA A 109 -16.27 -0.64 17.02
C ALA A 109 -17.48 0.31 16.89
N LYS A 110 -17.32 1.45 16.18
CA LYS A 110 -18.41 2.40 15.94
C LYS A 110 -19.08 2.08 14.60
N ARG A 111 -20.38 1.79 14.63
CA ARG A 111 -21.17 1.51 13.41
C ARG A 111 -21.07 2.68 12.43
N GLY A 112 -20.82 2.38 11.15
CA GLY A 112 -20.83 3.38 10.06
C GLY A 112 -19.48 3.99 9.70
N VAL A 113 -18.37 3.59 10.34
CA VAL A 113 -17.05 4.19 10.08
C VAL A 113 -16.19 3.38 9.10
N ALA A 114 -16.65 2.20 8.66
CA ALA A 114 -15.91 1.38 7.70
C ALA A 114 -15.80 2.05 6.32
N GLN A 115 -16.90 2.63 5.81
CA GLN A 115 -16.99 3.24 4.49
C GLN A 115 -15.90 4.32 4.23
N PRO A 116 -15.67 5.30 5.13
CA PRO A 116 -14.59 6.26 4.98
C PRO A 116 -13.18 5.65 4.85
N HIS A 117 -12.90 4.51 5.49
CA HIS A 117 -11.59 3.86 5.43
C HIS A 117 -11.36 3.20 4.06
N TYR A 118 -12.40 2.57 3.49
CA TYR A 118 -12.35 2.07 2.12
C TYR A 118 -12.11 3.21 1.13
N GLU A 119 -12.85 4.32 1.26
CA GLU A 119 -12.71 5.49 0.38
C GLU A 119 -11.31 6.10 0.48
N LEU A 120 -10.75 6.19 1.69
CA LEU A 120 -9.38 6.65 1.90
C LEU A 120 -8.35 5.72 1.24
N LEU A 121 -8.48 4.40 1.44
CA LEU A 121 -7.58 3.43 0.82
C LEU A 121 -7.65 3.50 -0.71
N THR A 122 -8.85 3.52 -1.27
CA THR A 122 -9.06 3.65 -2.73
C THR A 122 -8.43 4.94 -3.23
N SER A 123 -8.64 6.07 -2.55
CA SER A 123 -8.05 7.35 -2.92
C SER A 123 -6.52 7.31 -2.94
N ILE A 124 -5.89 6.70 -1.92
CA ILE A 124 -4.43 6.55 -1.86
C ILE A 124 -3.92 5.68 -3.02
N ILE A 125 -4.58 4.57 -3.31
CA ILE A 125 -4.21 3.65 -4.39
C ILE A 125 -4.33 4.34 -5.75
N THR A 126 -5.47 4.99 -6.04
CA THR A 126 -5.72 5.75 -7.27
C THR A 126 -4.67 6.84 -7.45
N GLN A 127 -4.39 7.65 -6.41
CA GLN A 127 -3.38 8.70 -6.49
C GLN A 127 -1.97 8.15 -6.80
N ALA A 128 -1.64 6.96 -6.27
CA ALA A 128 -0.33 6.35 -6.50
C ALA A 128 -0.17 5.81 -7.92
N PHE A 129 -1.23 5.27 -8.54
CA PHE A 129 -1.11 4.48 -9.78
C PHE A 129 -1.79 5.09 -11.02
N ASP A 130 -2.70 6.07 -10.88
CA ASP A 130 -3.43 6.67 -12.01
C ASP A 130 -2.78 7.95 -12.58
N GLN A 131 -1.68 8.42 -11.98
CA GLN A 131 -0.82 9.47 -12.53
C GLN A 131 0.24 8.89 -13.46
#